data_AF-A0A537TXL3-F1
#
_entry.id   AF-A0A537TXL3-F1
#
_cell.length_a   1.000
_cell.length_b   1.000
_cell.length_c   1.000
_cell.angle_alpha   90.00
_cell.angle_beta   90.00
_cell.angle_gamma   90.00
#
_symmetry.space_group_name_H-M   'P 1'
#
loop_
_entity.id
_entity.type
_entity.pdbx_description
1 polymer ?
#
loop_
_entity_poly.entity_id
_entity_poly.type
_entity_poly.pdbx_seq_one_letter_code
_entity_poly.pdbx_strand_id
1 'polypeptide(L)' 'DAIDAIADVAVAVNSSIENIGARRLQTVMERVLDEISFAAPDHSGDTVAIDAAYVDKHIGDLAKNADLSRFIL' A
#
# COMPACT_ATOMS: atom_id res chain seq x y z
N ASP A 1 1.13 11.97 -7.21
CA ASP A 1 0.57 11.90 -5.84
C ASP A 1 0.55 10.46 -5.33
N ALA A 2 0.21 9.44 -6.14
CA ALA A 2 0.22 8.04 -5.69
C ALA A 2 1.58 7.57 -5.14
N ILE A 3 2.68 7.89 -5.84
CA ILE A 3 4.04 7.55 -5.39
C ILE A 3 4.33 8.20 -4.03
N ASP A 4 3.96 9.46 -3.86
CA ASP A 4 4.15 10.19 -2.60
C ASP A 4 3.32 9.55 -1.48
N ALA A 5 2.05 9.21 -1.75
CA ALA A 5 1.18 8.53 -0.78
C ALA A 5 1.73 7.17 -0.34
N ILE A 6 2.28 6.38 -1.26
CA ILE A 6 2.94 5.10 -0.93
C ILE A 6 4.17 5.33 -0.04
N ALA A 7 5.00 6.33 -0.37
CA ALA A 7 6.17 6.67 0.41
C ALA A 7 5.79 7.15 1.82
N ASP A 8 4.76 8.00 1.94
CA ASP A 8 4.25 8.52 3.20
C ASP A 8 3.76 7.40 4.11
N VAL A 9 3.02 6.41 3.57
CA VAL A 9 2.59 5.24 4.36
C VAL A 9 3.80 4.42 4.81
N ALA A 10 4.77 4.15 3.93
CA ALA A 10 5.96 3.41 4.31
C ALA A 10 6.76 4.10 5.43
N VAL A 11 6.87 5.44 5.38
CA VAL A 11 7.51 6.24 6.43
C VAL A 11 6.71 6.21 7.73
N ALA A 12 5.38 6.33 7.67
CA ALA A 12 4.51 6.29 8.83
C ALA A 12 4.58 4.95 9.57
N VAL A 13 4.54 3.82 8.84
CA VAL A 13 4.65 2.47 9.42
C VAL A 13 6.04 2.24 10.01
N ASN A 14 7.11 2.63 9.30
CA ASN A 14 8.48 2.54 9.83
C ASN A 14 8.65 3.36 11.13
N SER A 15 7.91 4.45 11.29
CA SER A 15 7.95 5.30 12.48
C SER A 15 7.10 4.78 13.64
N SER A 16 6.06 3.98 13.34
CA SER A 16 5.10 3.50 14.34
C SER A 16 5.42 2.10 14.89
N ILE A 17 6.21 1.30 14.16
CA ILE A 17 6.48 -0.11 14.51
C ILE A 17 7.98 -0.38 14.58
N GLU A 18 8.58 -0.73 13.46
CA GLU A 18 9.99 -1.07 13.31
C GLU A 18 10.46 -0.46 12.00
N ASN A 19 11.59 0.23 12.03
CA ASN A 19 12.12 0.83 10.82
C ASN A 19 12.98 -0.19 10.08
N ILE A 20 12.43 -0.76 9.01
CA ILE A 20 13.13 -1.68 8.10
C ILE A 20 13.63 -0.98 6.82
N GLY A 21 13.58 0.36 6.81
CA GLY A 21 13.96 1.21 5.69
C GLY A 21 13.13 0.96 4.45
N ALA A 22 13.78 0.97 3.28
CA ALA A 22 13.13 0.83 1.98
C ALA A 22 12.42 -0.53 1.77
N ARG A 23 12.74 -1.57 2.56
CA ARG A 23 12.07 -2.87 2.47
C ARG A 23 10.56 -2.76 2.73
N ARG A 24 10.14 -1.79 3.54
CA ARG A 24 8.72 -1.50 3.81
C ARG A 24 7.91 -1.20 2.55
N LEU A 25 8.55 -0.66 1.50
CA LEU A 25 7.86 -0.38 0.24
C LEU A 25 7.36 -1.66 -0.44
N GLN A 26 7.99 -2.82 -0.22
CA GLN A 26 7.57 -4.07 -0.83
C GLN A 26 6.17 -4.48 -0.34
N THR A 27 6.00 -4.56 0.98
CA THR A 27 4.72 -4.96 1.59
C THR A 27 3.62 -3.92 1.37
N VAL A 28 3.96 -2.63 1.40
CA VAL A 28 3.01 -1.56 1.07
C VAL A 28 2.55 -1.66 -0.39
N MET A 29 3.46 -1.87 -1.34
CA MET A 29 3.12 -2.03 -2.76
C MET A 29 2.27 -3.27 -3.02
N GLU A 30 2.64 -4.41 -2.42
CA GLU A 30 1.85 -5.65 -2.51
C GLU A 30 0.43 -5.41 -2.03
N ARG A 31 0.25 -4.73 -0.89
CA ARG A 31 -1.08 -4.45 -0.35
C ARG A 31 -1.90 -3.49 -1.22
N VAL A 32 -1.29 -2.47 -1.79
CA VAL A 32 -1.97 -1.53 -2.70
C VAL A 32 -2.46 -2.26 -3.96
N LEU A 33 -1.66 -3.18 -4.49
CA LEU A 33 -1.94 -3.84 -5.76
C LEU A 33 -2.70 -5.17 -5.63
N ASP A 34 -2.97 -5.63 -4.42
CA ASP A 34 -3.58 -6.94 -4.12
C ASP A 34 -4.87 -7.19 -4.92
N GLU A 35 -5.86 -6.30 -4.79
CA GLU A 35 -7.17 -6.45 -5.45
C GLU A 35 -7.05 -6.44 -6.97
N ILE A 36 -6.30 -5.49 -7.54
CA ILE A 36 -6.15 -5.40 -9.00
C ILE A 36 -5.32 -6.54 -9.56
N SER A 37 -4.31 -7.03 -8.81
CA SER A 37 -3.53 -8.19 -9.22
C SER A 37 -4.38 -9.46 -9.26
N PHE A 38 -5.34 -9.60 -8.34
CA PHE A 38 -6.28 -10.71 -8.34
C PHE A 38 -7.28 -10.62 -9.51
N ALA A 39 -7.84 -9.45 -9.76
CA ALA A 39 -8.85 -9.24 -10.80
C ALA A 39 -8.26 -9.06 -12.22
N ALA A 40 -6.95 -8.84 -12.35
CA ALA A 40 -6.28 -8.52 -13.61
C ALA A 40 -6.65 -9.43 -14.81
N PRO A 41 -6.82 -10.76 -14.67
CA PRO A 41 -7.23 -11.61 -15.80
C PRO A 41 -8.56 -11.22 -16.42
N ASP A 42 -9.49 -10.68 -15.62
CA ASP A 42 -10.83 -10.26 -16.06
C ASP A 42 -10.84 -8.84 -16.66
N HIS A 43 -9.74 -8.09 -16.49
CA HIS A 43 -9.56 -6.69 -16.91
C HIS A 43 -8.60 -6.54 -18.10
N SER A 44 -8.52 -7.56 -18.96
CA SER A 44 -7.62 -7.53 -20.12
C SER A 44 -7.98 -6.40 -21.09
N GLY A 45 -7.02 -5.50 -21.33
CA GLY A 45 -7.18 -4.34 -22.20
C GLY A 45 -7.56 -3.05 -21.46
N ASP A 46 -7.87 -3.11 -20.17
CA ASP A 46 -8.17 -1.94 -19.37
C ASP A 46 -6.89 -1.19 -18.96
N THR A 47 -7.01 0.13 -18.81
CA THR A 47 -5.98 0.96 -18.18
C THR A 47 -6.47 1.38 -16.80
N VAL A 48 -5.76 0.96 -15.76
CA VAL A 48 -6.05 1.33 -14.38
C VAL A 48 -5.08 2.40 -13.92
N ALA A 49 -5.62 3.58 -13.60
CA ALA A 49 -4.84 4.65 -13.00
C ALA A 49 -4.79 4.47 -11.48
N ILE A 50 -3.58 4.40 -10.92
CA ILE A 50 -3.35 4.39 -9.48
C ILE A 50 -3.05 5.83 -9.06
N ASP A 51 -4.02 6.47 -8.39
CA ASP A 51 -3.89 7.82 -7.82
C ASP A 51 -3.76 7.76 -6.28
N ALA A 52 -3.59 8.91 -5.62
CA ALA A 52 -3.48 8.92 -4.15
C ALA A 52 -4.75 8.42 -3.44
N ALA A 53 -5.94 8.64 -4.03
CA ALA A 53 -7.20 8.17 -3.45
C ALA A 53 -7.30 6.64 -3.49
N TYR A 54 -6.84 6.02 -4.58
CA TYR A 54 -6.71 4.58 -4.68
C TYR A 54 -5.77 4.06 -3.60
N VAL A 55 -4.60 4.67 -3.41
CA VAL A 55 -3.64 4.26 -2.38
C VAL A 55 -4.27 4.35 -0.98
N ASP A 56 -4.83 5.50 -0.60
CA ASP A 56 -5.44 5.68 0.73
C ASP A 56 -6.59 4.70 1.01
N LYS A 57 -7.40 4.38 -0.01
CA LYS A 57 -8.47 3.39 0.12
C LYS A 57 -7.96 1.99 0.51
N HIS A 58 -6.80 1.56 0.00
CA HIS A 58 -6.32 0.19 0.18
C HIS A 58 -5.43 0.00 1.43
N ILE A 59 -4.72 1.05 1.85
CA ILE A 59 -3.76 0.99 2.96
C ILE A 59 -4.05 1.98 4.10
N GLY A 60 -4.93 2.96 3.92
CA GLY A 60 -5.15 4.05 4.89
C GLY A 60 -5.63 3.57 6.26
N ASP A 61 -6.57 2.62 6.31
CA ASP A 61 -7.06 2.08 7.58
C ASP A 61 -6.06 1.10 8.22
N LEU A 62 -5.26 0.42 7.40
CA LEU A 62 -4.26 -0.53 7.85
C LEU A 62 -3.10 0.19 8.53
N ALA A 63 -2.62 1.26 7.91
CA ALA A 63 -1.54 2.11 8.42
C ALA A 63 -1.90 2.82 9.73
N LYS A 64 -3.20 3.09 9.98
CA LYS A 64 -3.69 3.69 11.24
C LYS A 64 -3.73 2.70 12.40
N ASN A 65 -3.66 1.39 12.14
CA ASN A 65 -3.70 0.35 13.17
C ASN A 65 -2.32 -0.29 13.34
N ALA A 66 -1.64 0.06 14.43
CA ALA A 66 -0.29 -0.43 14.73
C ALA A 66 -0.19 -1.95 14.86
N ASP A 67 -1.21 -2.61 15.43
CA ASP A 67 -1.22 -4.06 15.58
C ASP A 67 -1.41 -4.74 14.23
N LEU A 68 -2.37 -4.28 13.41
CA LEU A 68 -2.59 -4.83 12.07
C LEU A 68 -1.38 -4.62 11.17
N SER A 69 -0.84 -3.40 11.18
CA SER A 69 0.35 -3.06 10.42
C SER A 69 1.54 -3.95 10.80
N ARG A 70 1.67 -4.39 12.06
CA ARG A 70 2.79 -5.25 12.48
C ARG A 70 2.76 -6.65 11.85
N PHE A 71 1.57 -7.16 11.57
CA PHE A 71 1.39 -8.51 11.01
C PHE A 71 1.30 -8.52 9.48
N ILE A 72 0.88 -7.41 8.88
CA ILE A 72 0.53 -7.34 7.46
C ILE A 72 1.51 -6.46 6.65
N LEU A 73 2.10 -5.42 7.27
CA LEU A 73 2.97 -4.44 6.60
C LEU A 73 4.39 -4.47 7.13
#